data_AF-A0A7J9QEI7-F1
#
_entry.id   AF-A0A7J9QEI7-F1
#
_cell.length_a   1.000
_cell.length_b   1.000
_cell.length_c   1.000
_cell.angle_alpha   90.00
_cell.angle_beta   90.00
_cell.angle_gamma   90.00
#
_symmetry.space_group_name_H-M   'P 1'
#
loop_
_entity.id
_entity.type
_entity.pdbx_description
1 polymer ?
#
loop_
_entity_poly.entity_id
_entity_poly.type
_entity_poly.pdbx_seq_one_letter_code
_entity_poly.pdbx_strand_id
1 'polypeptide(L)'
;MPLTNPVIIKLNEITTFVQNKSKLTEEEVVEIKKIFKELVKNGERYDVDEIEFWFENEGSWNEKEPRVRITNLSSYVQDKHQQTAHLRMITDDDCSCGN
;
A
#
# COMPACT_ATOMS: atom_id res chain seq x y z
N MET A 1 6.74 8.62 -9.38
CA MET A 1 8.10 8.49 -8.79
C MET A 1 8.48 7.02 -8.88
N PRO A 2 9.70 6.63 -9.29
CA PRO A 2 10.05 5.22 -9.40
C PRO A 2 9.91 4.51 -8.04
N LEU A 3 9.45 3.26 -8.06
CA LEU A 3 9.31 2.46 -6.84
C LEU A 3 10.66 2.27 -6.15
N THR A 4 10.69 2.41 -4.83
CA THR A 4 11.89 2.15 -4.03
C THR A 4 12.15 0.65 -3.93
N ASN A 5 13.41 0.25 -3.71
CA ASN A 5 13.78 -1.16 -3.54
C ASN A 5 12.97 -1.87 -2.42
N PRO A 6 12.75 -1.25 -1.24
CA PRO A 6 11.91 -1.85 -0.20
C PRO A 6 10.48 -2.16 -0.69
N VAL A 7 9.89 -1.27 -1.48
CA VAL A 7 8.56 -1.48 -2.06
C VAL A 7 8.60 -2.64 -3.04
N ILE A 8 9.58 -2.68 -3.97
CA ILE A 8 9.71 -3.77 -4.95
C ILE A 8 9.88 -5.14 -4.27
N ILE A 9 10.67 -5.23 -3.19
CA ILE A 9 10.83 -6.47 -2.41
C ILE A 9 9.48 -6.95 -1.86
N LYS A 10 8.68 -6.03 -1.31
CA LYS A 10 7.35 -6.35 -0.79
C LYS A 10 6.34 -6.72 -1.89
N LEU A 11 6.44 -6.14 -3.09
CA LEU A 11 5.63 -6.57 -4.23
C LEU A 11 5.98 -8.00 -4.69
N ASN A 12 7.27 -8.35 -4.69
CA ASN A 12 7.71 -9.73 -4.96
C ASN A 12 7.21 -10.72 -3.90
N GLU A 13 7.17 -10.31 -2.64
CA GLU A 13 6.60 -11.11 -1.54
C GLU A 13 5.12 -11.41 -1.80
N ILE A 14 4.32 -10.39 -2.21
CA ILE A 14 2.92 -10.58 -2.61
C ILE A 14 2.80 -11.59 -3.75
N THR A 15 3.61 -11.44 -4.81
CA THR A 15 3.60 -12.31 -5.98
C THR A 15 3.97 -13.76 -5.67
N THR A 16 4.81 -13.99 -4.65
CA THR A 16 5.22 -15.33 -4.20
C THR A 16 4.18 -15.95 -3.26
N PHE A 17 3.55 -15.13 -2.44
CA PHE A 17 2.53 -15.57 -1.49
C PHE A 17 1.21 -15.93 -2.19
N VAL A 18 0.75 -15.11 -3.14
CA VAL A 18 -0.50 -15.33 -3.88
C VAL A 18 -0.31 -16.45 -4.90
N GLN A 19 -0.92 -17.60 -4.61
CA GLN A 19 -0.84 -18.78 -5.48
C GLN A 19 -1.74 -18.64 -6.71
N ASN A 20 -2.96 -18.11 -6.54
CA ASN A 20 -3.92 -17.92 -7.63
C ASN A 20 -4.11 -16.43 -7.95
N LYS A 21 -3.40 -15.97 -8.98
CA LYS A 21 -3.39 -14.56 -9.43
C LYS A 21 -4.62 -14.17 -10.25
N SER A 22 -5.56 -15.09 -10.48
CA SER A 22 -6.82 -14.79 -11.15
C SER A 22 -7.87 -14.23 -10.19
N LYS A 23 -7.80 -14.59 -8.90
CA LYS A 23 -8.77 -14.14 -7.89
C LYS A 23 -8.15 -14.17 -6.49
N LEU A 24 -8.19 -13.01 -5.83
CA LEU A 24 -7.72 -12.88 -4.45
C LEU A 24 -8.78 -13.36 -3.46
N THR A 25 -8.34 -14.22 -2.55
CA THR A 25 -9.10 -14.65 -1.36
C THR A 25 -9.12 -13.56 -0.30
N GLU A 26 -10.02 -13.68 0.68
CA GLU A 26 -10.10 -12.71 1.78
C GLU A 26 -8.85 -12.72 2.66
N GLU A 27 -8.27 -13.90 2.90
CA GLU A 27 -7.02 -14.07 3.63
C GLU A 27 -5.86 -13.36 2.91
N GLU A 28 -5.75 -13.54 1.59
CA GLU A 28 -4.72 -12.86 0.80
C GLU A 28 -4.87 -11.34 0.84
N VAL A 29 -6.10 -10.84 0.76
CA VAL A 29 -6.39 -9.41 0.88
C VAL A 29 -5.96 -8.85 2.24
N VAL A 30 -6.18 -9.60 3.32
CA VAL A 30 -5.77 -9.20 4.67
C VAL A 30 -4.24 -9.13 4.77
N GLU A 31 -3.52 -10.12 4.23
CA GLU A 31 -2.05 -10.14 4.25
C GLU A 31 -1.43 -9.05 3.38
N ILE A 32 -1.93 -8.88 2.14
CA ILE A 32 -1.49 -7.78 1.24
C ILE A 32 -1.67 -6.42 1.92
N LYS A 33 -2.79 -6.23 2.63
CA LYS A 33 -3.05 -5.00 3.38
C LYS A 33 -2.07 -4.81 4.55
N LYS A 34 -1.60 -5.87 5.20
CA LYS A 34 -0.57 -5.78 6.24
C LYS A 34 0.77 -5.37 5.64
N ILE A 35 1.16 -5.95 4.51
CA ILE A 35 2.40 -5.61 3.80
C ILE A 35 2.45 -4.11 3.47
N PHE A 36 1.39 -3.55 2.88
CA PHE A 36 1.35 -2.11 2.60
C PHE A 36 1.34 -1.25 3.86
N LYS A 37 0.73 -1.72 4.96
CA LYS A 37 0.73 -1.00 6.23
C LYS A 37 2.14 -0.94 6.84
N GLU A 38 2.92 -2.00 6.71
CA GLU A 38 4.30 -2.02 7.18
C GLU A 38 5.17 -1.05 6.37
N LEU A 39 5.02 -1.02 5.04
CA LEU A 39 5.73 -0.07 4.18
C LEU A 39 5.51 1.38 4.64
N VAL A 40 4.24 1.80 4.75
CA VAL A 40 3.93 3.20 5.12
C VAL A 40 4.33 3.54 6.56
N LYS A 41 4.29 2.56 7.48
CA LYS A 41 4.78 2.72 8.85
C LYS A 41 6.29 2.91 8.92
N ASN A 42 7.02 2.26 8.03
CA ASN A 42 8.47 2.41 7.91
C ASN A 42 8.87 3.72 7.20
N GLY A 43 7.91 4.55 6.81
CA GLY A 43 8.14 5.83 6.13
C GLY A 43 8.24 5.73 4.61
N GLU A 44 8.06 4.54 4.03
CA GLU A 44 8.05 4.37 2.58
C GLU A 44 6.81 5.04 1.98
N ARG A 45 7.00 5.71 0.86
CA ARG A 45 5.93 6.21 -0.01
C ARG A 45 6.09 5.59 -1.37
N TYR A 46 4.97 5.30 -2.00
CA TYR A 46 4.91 4.71 -3.33
C TYR A 46 3.88 5.42 -4.19
N ASP A 47 4.16 5.38 -5.48
CA ASP A 47 3.25 5.83 -6.51
C ASP A 47 2.29 4.68 -6.83
N VAL A 48 0.99 4.97 -6.77
CA VAL A 48 -0.07 3.96 -6.92
C VAL A 48 -0.12 3.46 -8.36
N ASP A 49 0.10 4.35 -9.33
CA ASP A 49 0.10 4.01 -10.75
C ASP A 49 1.28 3.08 -11.06
N GLU A 50 2.46 3.36 -10.49
CA GLU A 50 3.64 2.52 -10.65
C GLU A 50 3.46 1.12 -10.03
N ILE A 51 2.66 0.97 -8.97
CA ILE A 51 2.31 -0.35 -8.42
C ILE A 51 1.49 -1.15 -9.44
N GLU A 52 0.48 -0.53 -10.06
CA GLU A 52 -0.33 -1.21 -11.08
C GLU A 52 0.53 -1.63 -12.28
N PHE A 53 1.37 -0.71 -12.77
CA PHE A 53 2.31 -0.99 -13.85
C PHE A 53 3.31 -2.08 -13.48
N TRP A 54 3.79 -2.14 -12.24
CA TRP A 54 4.71 -3.20 -11.81
C TRP A 54 4.05 -4.58 -11.92
N PHE A 55 2.81 -4.72 -11.43
CA PHE A 55 2.07 -5.99 -11.54
C PHE A 55 1.72 -6.35 -12.99
N GLU A 56 1.42 -5.36 -13.83
CA GLU A 56 1.18 -5.58 -15.25
C GLU A 56 2.43 -6.10 -15.97
N ASN A 57 3.61 -5.58 -15.62
CA ASN A 57 4.88 -5.95 -16.26
C ASN A 57 5.58 -7.18 -15.66
N GLU A 58 5.21 -7.61 -14.45
CA GLU A 58 5.78 -8.80 -13.82
C GLU A 58 5.46 -10.09 -14.61
N GLY A 59 4.33 -10.12 -15.33
CA GLY A 59 4.00 -11.14 -16.33
C GLY A 59 3.21 -12.34 -15.84
N SER A 60 3.02 -12.52 -14.52
CA SER A 60 2.18 -13.59 -13.96
C SER A 60 0.77 -13.14 -13.57
N TRP A 61 0.57 -11.83 -13.39
CA TRP A 61 -0.72 -11.22 -13.07
C TRP A 61 -1.47 -10.85 -14.35
N ASN A 62 -2.09 -11.82 -15.00
CA ASN A 62 -2.79 -11.59 -16.28
C ASN A 62 -4.14 -10.89 -16.13
N GLU A 63 -4.87 -11.19 -15.06
CA GLU A 63 -6.21 -10.64 -14.82
C GLU A 63 -6.16 -9.21 -14.27
N LYS A 64 -6.96 -8.31 -14.84
CA LYS A 64 -6.98 -6.90 -14.41
C LYS A 64 -7.60 -6.71 -13.03
N GLU A 65 -8.67 -7.45 -12.73
CA GLU A 65 -9.41 -7.33 -11.46
C GLU A 65 -8.51 -7.47 -10.22
N PRO A 66 -7.69 -8.54 -10.07
CA PRO A 66 -6.80 -8.67 -8.93
C PRO A 66 -5.72 -7.59 -8.88
N ARG A 67 -5.16 -7.15 -10.02
CA ARG A 67 -4.19 -6.04 -10.06
C ARG A 67 -4.81 -4.75 -9.50
N VAL A 68 -5.95 -4.34 -10.03
CA VAL A 68 -6.70 -3.15 -9.59
C VAL A 68 -7.07 -3.25 -8.11
N ARG A 69 -7.43 -4.45 -7.63
CA ARG A 69 -7.76 -4.66 -6.22
C ARG A 69 -6.54 -4.42 -5.31
N ILE A 70 -5.35 -4.87 -5.70
CA ILE A 70 -4.11 -4.62 -4.96
C ILE A 70 -3.77 -3.13 -4.96
N THR A 71 -3.86 -2.48 -6.11
CA THR A 71 -3.65 -1.03 -6.26
C THR A 71 -4.60 -0.22 -5.38
N ASN A 72 -5.89 -0.60 -5.31
CA ASN A 72 -6.86 0.05 -4.43
C ASN A 72 -6.53 -0.16 -2.94
N LEU A 73 -6.02 -1.33 -2.57
CA LEU A 73 -5.57 -1.59 -1.19
C LEU A 73 -4.36 -0.73 -0.81
N SER A 74 -3.40 -0.57 -1.72
CA SER A 74 -2.21 0.26 -1.48
C SER A 74 -2.58 1.73 -1.31
N SER A 75 -3.41 2.27 -2.22
CA SER A 75 -3.96 3.63 -2.11
C SER A 75 -4.69 3.84 -0.77
N TYR A 76 -5.64 2.96 -0.42
CA TYR A 76 -6.38 3.07 0.83
C TYR A 76 -5.47 3.10 2.07
N VAL A 77 -4.44 2.24 2.09
CA VAL A 77 -3.52 2.16 3.23
C VAL A 77 -2.67 3.42 3.34
N GLN A 78 -2.14 3.92 2.23
CA GLN A 78 -1.34 5.14 2.20
C GLN A 78 -2.15 6.36 2.64
N ASP A 79 -3.35 6.55 2.10
CA ASP A 79 -4.23 7.67 2.43
C ASP A 79 -4.64 7.64 3.90
N LYS A 80 -5.02 6.47 4.41
CA LYS A 80 -5.39 6.31 5.83
C LYS A 80 -4.23 6.61 6.77
N HIS A 81 -3.01 6.19 6.40
CA HIS A 81 -1.82 6.48 7.19
C HIS A 81 -1.53 7.99 7.20
N GLN A 82 -1.61 8.66 6.04
CA GLN A 82 -1.44 10.10 5.94
C GLN A 82 -2.49 10.85 6.78
N GLN A 83 -3.78 10.52 6.66
CA GLN A 83 -4.83 11.13 7.47
C GLN A 83 -4.56 10.98 8.98
N THR A 84 -4.14 9.79 9.42
CA THR A 84 -3.80 9.54 10.83
C THR A 84 -2.58 10.36 11.27
N ALA A 85 -1.57 10.51 10.41
CA ALA A 85 -0.39 11.33 10.71
C ALA A 85 -0.74 12.83 10.81
N HIS A 86 -1.61 13.34 9.93
CA HIS A 86 -2.08 14.73 9.99
C HIS A 86 -2.85 15.00 11.29
N LEU A 87 -3.67 14.06 11.75
CA LEU A 87 -4.38 14.18 13.03
C LEU A 87 -3.44 14.19 14.25
N ARG A 88 -2.33 13.43 14.21
CA ARG A 88 -1.32 13.41 15.28
C ARG A 88 -0.50 14.70 15.35
N MET A 89 -0.32 15.41 14.24
CA MET A 89 0.40 16.69 14.25
C MET A 89 -0.41 17.81 14.91
N ILE A 90 -1.75 17.71 14.92
CA ILE A 90 -2.64 18.73 15.51
C ILE A 90 -2.74 18.58 17.05
N THR A 91 -2.27 17.48 17.64
CA THR A 91 -2.43 17.21 19.08
C THR A 91 -1.35 17.79 20.00
N ASP A 92 -0.31 18.45 19.47
CA ASP A 92 0.79 19.01 20.28
C ASP A 92 0.93 20.54 20.20
N ASP A 93 0.02 21.25 19.54
CA ASP A 93 0.02 22.72 19.59
C ASP A 93 -0.86 23.22 20.75
N ASP A 94 -0.16 23.64 21.79
CA ASP A 94 -0.55 24.60 22.82
C ASP A 94 -1.41 25.75 22.26
N CYS A 95 -2.72 25.52 22.08
CA CYS A 95 -3.69 26.61 22.00
C CYS A 95 -3.98 27.14 23.41
N SER A 96 -2.96 27.78 23.98
CA SER A 96 -3.13 28.74 25.08
C SER A 96 -3.79 30.00 24.51
N CYS A 97 -5.09 29.93 24.26
CA CYS A 97 -5.91 31.12 24.10
C CYS A 97 -5.90 31.86 25.45
N GLY A 98 -5.04 32.86 25.53
CA GLY A 98 -4.85 33.72 26.69
C GLY A 98 -6.18 34.29 27.19
N ASN A 99 -6.33 34.26 28.52
CA ASN A 99 -7.40 34.91 29.24
C ASN A 99 -6.89 36.22 29.84
#